data_AF-A0A9P9E5V1-F1
#
_entry.id   AF-A0A9P9E5V1-F1
#
_cell.length_a   1.000
_cell.length_b   1.000
_cell.length_c   1.000
_cell.angle_alpha   90.00
_cell.angle_beta   90.00
_cell.angle_gamma   90.00
#
_symmetry.space_group_name_H-M   'P 1'
#
loop_
_entity.id
_entity.type
_entity.pdbx_description
1 polymer ?
#
loop_
_entity_poly.entity_id
_entity_poly.type
_entity_poly.pdbx_seq_one_letter_code
_entity_poly.pdbx_strand_id
1 'polypeptide(L)'
;SVLPPTKPVCPSSPAPSCEAQSCSGTFTNGNSTCTTWDYAGCRCLPSIDTPGYTCPSTLSCGTSGCQASWNSTGVANCKGTPRGCRCQPTVDTCGSRKSCDAGNCGGKFDLTTGNATCRNYYATCPCNPSDETCGAKQSCGKGNCNGGFNEDGIAVCRNFFAPCECEPTPQMCGEPLNCNVGGCTGSFTDGVATCKAKWAGCACLPTTQMCGAPQRCDTGGCDGKMVNNQPVCTGKWKGCKCLPTTQMCGQAKPCDNLGCAGGFNEANKPVCQRNWEGCACLATTTMCGKSQLCSDGGCNGSWNDNGASATCKANWPGCLCNPTTTMCGSPQDCENGGCDGDWTSSAVARCQARWAGCQCKPTSDMCGTPQLCSTDGCNGSQDGSSGYATCKGRWAGCRCRYTEGMCGNICLAPTAYFPCDSGNCKGAYNLDQINKAYCTGSPKGCPCISTENTCPEAFPGCESRNCKGALIFGSTKVAYCTLNMAGCRCIPTPNTC
;
A
#
# COMPACT_ATOMS: atom_id res chain seq x y z
N SER A 1 -126.09 23.24 15.26
CA SER A 1 -125.34 22.03 15.63
C SER A 1 -123.87 22.28 15.36
N VAL A 2 -123.09 22.53 16.40
CA VAL A 2 -121.62 22.67 16.28
C VAL A 2 -121.07 21.25 16.18
N LEU A 3 -120.49 20.91 15.02
CA LEU A 3 -119.82 19.62 14.82
C LEU A 3 -118.71 19.46 15.88
N PRO A 4 -118.53 18.27 16.48
CA PRO A 4 -117.44 18.04 17.41
C PRO A 4 -116.10 18.33 16.71
N PRO A 5 -115.12 18.93 17.41
CA PRO A 5 -113.82 19.22 16.82
C PRO A 5 -113.21 17.91 16.31
N THR A 6 -112.98 17.85 15.01
CA THR A 6 -112.30 16.72 14.36
C THR A 6 -110.93 16.56 14.99
N LYS A 7 -110.65 15.36 15.52
CA LYS A 7 -109.36 15.02 16.13
C LYS A 7 -108.23 15.37 15.12
N PRO A 8 -107.20 16.13 15.52
CA PRO A 8 -106.13 16.51 14.61
C PRO A 8 -105.47 15.26 14.01
N VAL A 9 -105.29 15.26 12.69
CA VAL A 9 -104.67 14.15 11.95
C VAL A 9 -103.17 14.43 11.90
N CYS A 10 -102.40 13.66 12.66
CA CYS A 10 -100.95 13.78 12.63
C CYS A 10 -100.39 13.32 11.28
N PRO A 11 -99.47 14.08 10.65
CA PRO A 11 -98.85 13.68 9.40
C PRO A 11 -98.05 12.39 9.63
N SER A 12 -98.23 11.41 8.74
CA SER A 12 -97.78 10.04 8.95
C SER A 12 -96.28 9.81 8.74
N SER A 13 -95.55 10.74 8.13
CA SER A 13 -94.08 10.87 8.12
C SER A 13 -93.67 11.83 6.97
N PRO A 14 -92.64 12.68 7.14
CA PRO A 14 -91.90 12.94 8.36
C PRO A 14 -92.70 13.85 9.32
N ALA A 15 -92.46 13.71 10.62
CA ALA A 15 -93.03 14.60 11.64
C ALA A 15 -92.61 16.06 11.37
N PRO A 16 -93.48 17.06 11.61
CA PRO A 16 -93.16 18.46 11.39
C PRO A 16 -92.11 18.95 12.40
N SER A 17 -91.40 20.03 12.06
CA SER A 17 -90.54 20.76 13.01
C SER A 17 -91.39 21.31 14.16
N CYS A 18 -90.88 21.30 15.39
CA CYS A 18 -91.54 21.93 16.53
C CYS A 18 -91.60 23.48 16.45
N GLU A 19 -90.96 24.06 15.43
CA GLU A 19 -90.95 25.49 15.12
C GLU A 19 -91.75 25.82 13.85
N ALA A 20 -92.40 24.83 13.23
CA ALA A 20 -93.24 25.10 12.08
C ALA A 20 -94.41 26.00 12.51
N GLN A 21 -94.81 26.95 11.67
CA GLN A 21 -95.94 27.85 11.97
C GLN A 21 -97.22 27.09 12.36
N SER A 22 -97.37 25.88 11.85
CA SER A 22 -98.48 24.98 12.15
C SER A 22 -98.27 24.10 13.39
N CYS A 23 -97.07 24.04 13.97
CA CYS A 23 -96.69 23.23 15.12
C CYS A 23 -95.86 24.07 16.09
N SER A 24 -96.50 24.77 17.03
CA SER A 24 -95.79 25.43 18.15
C SER A 24 -95.45 24.38 19.20
N GLY A 25 -94.34 23.66 19.04
CA GLY A 25 -93.99 22.52 19.86
C GLY A 25 -93.34 22.85 21.19
N THR A 26 -93.55 22.00 22.20
CA THR A 26 -92.84 22.04 23.49
C THR A 26 -92.22 20.68 23.78
N PHE A 27 -91.07 20.66 24.48
CA PHE A 27 -90.42 19.43 24.93
C PHE A 27 -90.57 19.26 26.44
N THR A 28 -91.32 18.25 26.85
CA THR A 28 -91.58 17.95 28.27
C THR A 28 -91.48 16.45 28.51
N ASN A 29 -90.82 16.02 29.60
CA ASN A 29 -90.68 14.62 29.99
C ASN A 29 -90.15 13.69 28.87
N GLY A 30 -89.21 14.18 28.05
CA GLY A 30 -88.60 13.40 26.97
C GLY A 30 -89.41 13.34 25.66
N ASN A 31 -90.57 14.01 25.59
CA ASN A 31 -91.45 14.02 24.43
C ASN A 31 -91.63 15.44 23.88
N SER A 32 -91.49 15.59 22.56
CA SER A 32 -91.81 16.81 21.81
C SER A 32 -93.21 16.71 21.18
N THR A 33 -94.10 17.63 21.54
CA THR A 33 -95.48 17.68 21.03
C THR A 33 -95.86 19.07 20.55
N CYS A 34 -96.63 19.16 19.46
CA CYS A 34 -97.21 20.43 18.99
C CYS A 34 -98.35 20.89 19.93
N THR A 35 -98.45 22.20 20.18
CA THR A 35 -99.51 22.79 21.01
C THR A 35 -100.58 23.58 20.21
N THR A 36 -100.34 23.81 18.92
CA THR A 36 -101.26 24.49 17.99
C THR A 36 -102.46 23.60 17.62
N TRP A 37 -103.64 24.20 17.45
CA TRP A 37 -104.91 23.50 17.22
C TRP A 37 -104.87 22.47 16.07
N ASP A 38 -104.19 22.79 14.97
CA ASP A 38 -104.16 21.93 13.77
C ASP A 38 -103.36 20.63 13.97
N TYR A 39 -102.44 20.59 14.94
CA TYR A 39 -101.55 19.45 15.19
C TYR A 39 -101.42 19.11 16.68
N ALA A 40 -102.36 19.57 17.53
CA ALA A 40 -102.26 19.45 18.97
C ALA A 40 -102.05 17.99 19.41
N GLY A 41 -100.97 17.73 20.16
CA GLY A 41 -100.61 16.40 20.62
C GLY A 41 -99.85 15.53 19.61
N CYS A 42 -99.64 15.99 18.38
CA CYS A 42 -98.77 15.30 17.41
C CYS A 42 -97.30 15.43 17.80
N ARG A 43 -96.53 14.37 17.58
CA ARG A 43 -95.08 14.37 17.79
C ARG A 43 -94.42 15.30 16.78
N CYS A 44 -93.49 16.14 17.24
CA CYS A 44 -92.70 17.02 16.38
C CYS A 44 -91.20 16.76 16.55
N LEU A 45 -90.39 17.17 15.57
CA LEU A 45 -88.93 17.08 15.64
C LEU A 45 -88.39 18.33 16.35
N PRO A 46 -87.77 18.21 17.55
CA PRO A 46 -87.31 19.36 18.29
C PRO A 46 -86.01 19.92 17.69
N SER A 47 -85.81 21.22 17.89
CA SER A 47 -84.58 21.95 17.61
C SER A 47 -84.09 22.68 18.86
N ILE A 48 -82.93 23.32 18.77
CA ILE A 48 -82.40 24.19 19.84
C ILE A 48 -83.37 25.30 20.28
N ASP A 49 -84.29 25.70 19.40
CA ASP A 49 -85.28 26.74 19.65
C ASP A 49 -86.58 26.18 20.27
N THR A 50 -86.74 24.85 20.38
CA THR A 50 -87.92 24.24 21.00
C THR A 50 -87.92 24.50 22.52
N PRO A 51 -88.95 25.17 23.09
CA PRO A 51 -89.04 25.39 24.53
C PRO A 51 -88.97 24.09 25.34
N GLY A 52 -88.08 24.04 26.33
CA GLY A 52 -87.85 22.88 27.20
C GLY A 52 -86.92 21.81 26.62
N TYR A 53 -86.46 21.97 25.37
CA TYR A 53 -85.48 21.06 24.77
C TYR A 53 -84.05 21.50 25.05
N THR A 54 -83.22 20.55 25.49
CA THR A 54 -81.77 20.76 25.65
C THR A 54 -81.04 19.83 24.72
N CYS A 55 -80.15 20.37 23.89
CA CYS A 55 -79.31 19.58 23.00
C CYS A 55 -78.48 18.55 23.81
N PRO A 56 -78.35 17.30 23.32
CA PRO A 56 -77.46 16.32 23.92
C PRO A 56 -76.02 16.85 23.97
N SER A 57 -75.31 16.60 25.06
CA SER A 57 -73.91 17.02 25.22
C SER A 57 -72.93 16.26 24.31
N THR A 58 -73.31 15.07 23.84
CA THR A 58 -72.52 14.19 22.98
C THR A 58 -73.32 13.78 21.75
N LEU A 59 -73.35 14.64 20.73
CA LEU A 59 -74.01 14.37 19.46
C LEU A 59 -72.96 14.23 18.36
N SER A 60 -72.89 13.10 17.66
CA SER A 60 -71.96 12.89 16.54
C SER A 60 -72.63 13.22 15.20
N CYS A 61 -71.98 14.03 14.36
CA CYS A 61 -72.49 14.37 13.04
C CYS A 61 -72.52 13.11 12.14
N GLY A 62 -73.65 12.86 11.46
CA GLY A 62 -73.86 11.68 10.62
C GLY A 62 -74.54 10.50 11.33
N THR A 63 -74.80 10.60 12.64
CA THR A 63 -75.59 9.63 13.40
C THR A 63 -76.96 10.21 13.80
N SER A 64 -77.96 9.35 14.03
CA SER A 64 -79.26 9.74 14.59
C SER A 64 -80.06 10.79 13.79
N GLY A 65 -79.87 10.87 12.47
CA GLY A 65 -80.57 11.84 11.62
C GLY A 65 -79.97 13.25 11.63
N CYS A 66 -78.83 13.46 12.31
CA CYS A 66 -78.07 14.71 12.28
C CYS A 66 -77.17 14.77 11.05
N GLN A 67 -77.64 15.37 9.96
CA GLN A 67 -76.77 15.77 8.84
C GLN A 67 -76.02 17.04 9.22
N ALA A 68 -74.69 17.03 9.16
CA ALA A 68 -73.90 18.19 9.55
C ALA A 68 -74.01 19.35 8.55
N SER A 69 -74.01 20.56 9.09
CA SER A 69 -73.87 21.82 8.38
C SER A 69 -72.92 22.72 9.17
N TRP A 70 -71.95 23.32 8.48
CA TRP A 70 -70.99 24.23 9.09
C TRP A 70 -71.56 25.65 9.09
N ASN A 71 -71.53 26.33 10.23
CA ASN A 71 -71.88 27.76 10.29
C ASN A 71 -70.68 28.63 9.86
N SER A 72 -70.88 29.95 9.82
CA SER A 72 -69.82 30.93 9.49
C SER A 72 -68.64 30.92 10.48
N THR A 73 -68.81 30.30 11.65
CA THR A 73 -67.76 30.12 12.64
C THR A 73 -67.12 28.72 12.63
N GLY A 74 -67.33 27.93 11.56
CA GLY A 74 -66.69 26.62 11.41
C GLY A 74 -67.09 25.60 12.47
N VAL A 75 -68.23 25.78 13.13
CA VAL A 75 -68.84 24.83 14.07
C VAL A 75 -69.87 24.00 13.33
N ALA A 76 -69.78 22.67 13.47
CA ALA A 76 -70.74 21.75 12.88
C ALA A 76 -72.03 21.71 13.72
N ASN A 77 -73.16 21.99 13.07
CA ASN A 77 -74.49 21.90 13.63
C ASN A 77 -75.34 20.92 12.82
N CYS A 78 -76.30 20.28 13.46
CA CYS A 78 -77.24 19.40 12.79
C CYS A 78 -78.26 20.20 11.96
N LYS A 79 -78.32 19.91 10.67
CA LYS A 79 -79.40 20.35 9.76
C LYS A 79 -80.66 19.48 9.93
N GLY A 80 -80.48 18.21 10.28
CA GLY A 80 -81.55 17.25 10.58
C GLY A 80 -81.89 17.22 12.08
N THR A 81 -82.33 16.08 12.62
CA THR A 81 -82.78 16.00 14.01
C THR A 81 -81.62 15.65 14.96
N PRO A 82 -81.44 16.36 16.08
CA PRO A 82 -82.10 17.62 16.48
C PRO A 82 -81.49 18.85 15.80
N ARG A 83 -82.34 19.70 15.22
CA ARG A 83 -81.86 20.81 14.36
C ARG A 83 -81.19 21.90 15.19
N GLY A 84 -80.10 22.47 14.67
CA GLY A 84 -79.37 23.56 15.31
C GLY A 84 -78.46 23.14 16.47
N CYS A 85 -78.53 21.88 16.94
CA CYS A 85 -77.62 21.37 17.96
C CYS A 85 -76.21 21.20 17.39
N ARG A 86 -75.20 21.58 18.19
CA ARG A 86 -73.79 21.33 17.88
C ARG A 86 -73.54 19.82 17.86
N CYS A 87 -72.79 19.36 16.86
CA CYS A 87 -72.37 17.97 16.76
C CYS A 87 -70.85 17.86 16.59
N GLN A 88 -70.27 16.74 16.99
CA GLN A 88 -68.87 16.41 16.77
C GLN A 88 -68.69 15.88 15.35
N PRO A 89 -67.88 16.54 14.51
CA PRO A 89 -67.70 16.14 13.12
C PRO A 89 -66.96 14.81 13.04
N THR A 90 -67.43 13.96 12.14
CA THR A 90 -66.79 12.68 11.77
C THR A 90 -65.91 12.86 10.53
N VAL A 91 -65.07 11.87 10.22
CA VAL A 91 -64.19 11.90 9.04
C VAL A 91 -64.99 12.19 7.76
N ASP A 92 -66.18 11.60 7.62
CA ASP A 92 -67.06 11.80 6.46
C ASP A 92 -67.63 13.21 6.37
N THR A 93 -67.78 13.89 7.51
CA THR A 93 -68.34 15.26 7.60
C THR A 93 -67.30 16.34 7.28
N CYS A 94 -66.03 16.05 7.51
CA CYS A 94 -64.94 17.01 7.36
C CYS A 94 -64.57 17.30 5.90
N GLY A 95 -64.92 16.41 4.96
CA GLY A 95 -64.56 16.53 3.56
C GLY A 95 -63.05 16.39 3.31
N SER A 96 -62.57 16.96 2.19
CA SER A 96 -61.14 16.94 1.83
C SER A 96 -60.30 17.68 2.85
N ARG A 97 -59.15 17.12 3.25
CA ARG A 97 -58.20 17.81 4.15
C ARG A 97 -57.81 19.18 3.60
N LYS A 98 -57.90 20.20 4.45
CA LYS A 98 -57.40 21.56 4.18
C LYS A 98 -56.12 21.80 4.96
N SER A 99 -55.39 22.86 4.63
CA SER A 99 -54.23 23.28 5.43
C SER A 99 -54.64 23.52 6.89
N CYS A 100 -53.78 23.12 7.83
CA CYS A 100 -53.97 23.29 9.26
C CYS A 100 -54.00 24.76 9.72
N ASP A 101 -53.55 25.69 8.88
CA ASP A 101 -53.57 27.14 9.16
C ASP A 101 -54.70 27.85 8.40
N ALA A 102 -55.38 27.14 7.50
CA ALA A 102 -56.46 27.73 6.72
C ALA A 102 -57.73 27.89 7.56
N GLY A 103 -58.45 28.99 7.36
CA GLY A 103 -59.80 29.18 7.86
C GLY A 103 -59.94 29.08 9.39
N ASN A 104 -58.92 29.52 10.14
CA ASN A 104 -58.88 29.47 11.60
C ASN A 104 -58.98 28.04 12.18
N CYS A 105 -58.41 27.04 11.49
CA CYS A 105 -58.34 25.65 11.97
C CYS A 105 -57.47 25.48 13.23
N GLY A 106 -56.32 26.13 13.29
CA GLY A 106 -55.39 26.08 14.43
C GLY A 106 -54.87 24.65 14.66
N GLY A 107 -54.25 24.06 13.64
CA GLY A 107 -53.88 22.65 13.63
C GLY A 107 -52.97 22.20 14.77
N LYS A 108 -53.08 20.90 15.10
CA LYS A 108 -52.22 20.21 16.06
C LYS A 108 -52.12 18.74 15.73
N PHE A 109 -50.94 18.18 15.99
CA PHE A 109 -50.80 16.75 16.13
C PHE A 109 -51.42 16.22 17.43
N ASP A 110 -52.35 15.29 17.27
CA ASP A 110 -52.70 14.38 18.34
C ASP A 110 -51.49 13.46 18.60
N LEU A 111 -50.92 13.55 19.81
CA LEU A 111 -49.73 12.79 20.19
C LEU A 111 -49.98 11.28 20.34
N THR A 112 -51.25 10.86 20.36
CA THR A 112 -51.66 9.46 20.45
C THR A 112 -51.73 8.80 19.09
N THR A 113 -52.16 9.55 18.07
CA THR A 113 -52.40 9.03 16.72
C THR A 113 -51.42 9.55 15.67
N GLY A 114 -50.67 10.61 15.99
CA GLY A 114 -49.73 11.26 15.07
C GLY A 114 -50.39 12.08 13.96
N ASN A 115 -51.72 12.21 13.98
CA ASN A 115 -52.48 12.90 12.95
C ASN A 115 -52.67 14.39 13.30
N ALA A 116 -52.51 15.25 12.30
CA ALA A 116 -52.83 16.66 12.42
C ALA A 116 -54.35 16.88 12.34
N THR A 117 -54.91 17.56 13.34
CA THR A 117 -56.33 17.89 13.44
C THR A 117 -56.52 19.36 13.80
N CYS A 118 -57.64 19.94 13.38
CA CYS A 118 -57.99 21.30 13.80
C CYS A 118 -58.41 21.33 15.27
N ARG A 119 -58.05 22.42 15.97
CA ARG A 119 -58.53 22.69 17.34
C ARG A 119 -59.68 23.70 17.41
N ASN A 120 -59.75 24.60 16.44
CA ASN A 120 -60.67 25.72 16.42
C ASN A 120 -61.80 25.43 15.43
N TYR A 121 -61.80 26.07 14.26
CA TYR A 121 -62.80 25.79 13.22
C TYR A 121 -62.55 24.39 12.67
N TYR A 122 -63.61 23.63 12.42
CA TYR A 122 -63.50 22.22 12.01
C TYR A 122 -62.81 21.35 13.07
N ALA A 123 -62.93 21.69 14.35
CA ALA A 123 -62.32 20.93 15.44
C ALA A 123 -62.51 19.42 15.26
N THR A 124 -61.45 18.65 15.51
CA THR A 124 -61.34 17.18 15.31
C THR A 124 -61.29 16.71 13.85
N CYS A 125 -61.47 17.60 12.86
CA CYS A 125 -61.24 17.24 11.46
C CYS A 125 -59.74 17.13 11.14
N PRO A 126 -59.33 16.13 10.34
CA PRO A 126 -57.95 16.01 9.90
C PRO A 126 -57.58 17.16 8.95
N CYS A 127 -56.38 17.70 9.12
CA CYS A 127 -55.81 18.76 8.29
C CYS A 127 -54.43 18.37 7.74
N ASN A 128 -53.98 19.06 6.69
CA ASN A 128 -52.64 18.92 6.15
C ASN A 128 -51.71 19.87 6.94
N PRO A 129 -50.75 19.35 7.71
CA PRO A 129 -49.87 20.17 8.51
C PRO A 129 -48.99 21.02 7.62
N SER A 130 -48.73 22.23 8.08
CA SER A 130 -47.79 23.20 7.52
C SER A 130 -46.49 23.22 8.32
N ASP A 131 -45.51 24.01 7.85
CA ASP A 131 -44.27 24.26 8.61
C ASP A 131 -44.54 24.79 10.02
N GLU A 132 -45.57 25.63 10.21
CA GLU A 132 -45.98 26.14 11.52
C GLU A 132 -46.56 25.02 12.41
N THR A 133 -47.36 24.12 11.83
CA THR A 133 -47.91 22.96 12.56
C THR A 133 -46.81 21.96 12.93
N CYS A 134 -45.81 21.79 12.06
CA CYS A 134 -44.67 20.91 12.26
C CYS A 134 -43.68 21.45 13.31
N GLY A 135 -43.51 22.78 13.35
CA GLY A 135 -42.57 23.44 14.25
C GLY A 135 -41.10 23.17 13.91
N ALA A 136 -40.23 23.31 14.91
CA ALA A 136 -38.80 23.04 14.73
C ALA A 136 -38.53 21.55 14.46
N LYS A 137 -37.63 21.26 13.51
CA LYS A 137 -37.25 19.89 13.16
C LYS A 137 -36.77 19.14 14.39
N GLN A 138 -37.19 17.89 14.50
CA GLN A 138 -36.78 16.95 15.54
C GLN A 138 -36.14 15.74 14.87
N SER A 139 -35.40 14.94 15.65
CA SER A 139 -34.86 13.68 15.16
C SER A 139 -35.94 12.76 14.56
N CYS A 140 -35.68 12.24 13.36
CA CYS A 140 -36.55 11.31 12.64
C CYS A 140 -36.81 9.98 13.36
N GLY A 141 -35.99 9.64 14.37
CA GLY A 141 -36.18 8.46 15.22
C GLY A 141 -37.05 8.72 16.46
N LYS A 142 -37.47 9.97 16.70
CA LYS A 142 -38.19 10.37 17.91
C LYS A 142 -39.70 10.34 17.70
N GLY A 143 -40.44 10.04 18.77
CA GLY A 143 -41.90 10.23 18.82
C GLY A 143 -42.70 9.43 17.78
N ASN A 144 -42.25 8.23 17.40
CA ASN A 144 -42.89 7.40 16.36
C ASN A 144 -42.94 8.03 14.96
N CYS A 145 -42.09 9.04 14.68
CA CYS A 145 -41.97 9.67 13.36
C CYS A 145 -41.68 8.67 12.24
N ASN A 146 -40.82 7.68 12.52
CA ASN A 146 -40.35 6.67 11.57
C ASN A 146 -39.88 7.32 10.26
N GLY A 147 -38.90 8.23 10.38
CA GLY A 147 -38.52 9.07 9.24
C GLY A 147 -37.89 8.31 8.08
N GLY A 148 -38.00 8.90 6.90
CA GLY A 148 -37.40 8.41 5.66
C GLY A 148 -37.19 9.57 4.68
N PHE A 149 -36.40 9.34 3.64
CA PHE A 149 -36.17 10.36 2.62
C PHE A 149 -37.28 10.34 1.56
N ASN A 150 -37.80 11.50 1.17
CA ASN A 150 -38.68 11.60 -0.01
C ASN A 150 -37.85 11.58 -1.32
N GLU A 151 -38.51 11.71 -2.47
CA GLU A 151 -37.85 11.69 -3.80
C GLU A 151 -36.83 12.85 -3.99
N ASP A 152 -37.06 13.95 -3.29
CA ASP A 152 -36.17 15.11 -3.25
C ASP A 152 -34.96 14.91 -2.32
N GLY A 153 -34.90 13.80 -1.58
CA GLY A 153 -33.83 13.51 -0.64
C GLY A 153 -33.93 14.31 0.67
N ILE A 154 -35.12 14.81 1.00
CA ILE A 154 -35.42 15.51 2.26
C ILE A 154 -35.94 14.48 3.27
N ALA A 155 -35.40 14.52 4.49
CA ALA A 155 -35.83 13.65 5.57
C ALA A 155 -37.18 14.11 6.12
N VAL A 156 -38.19 13.23 6.04
CA VAL A 156 -39.56 13.51 6.48
C VAL A 156 -40.09 12.37 7.35
N CYS A 157 -40.99 12.69 8.27
CA CYS A 157 -41.74 11.69 9.01
C CYS A 157 -42.71 10.94 8.11
N ARG A 158 -42.76 9.60 8.23
CA ARG A 158 -43.65 8.74 7.43
C ARG A 158 -44.77 8.11 8.24
N ASN A 159 -44.71 8.19 9.57
CA ASN A 159 -45.75 7.73 10.47
C ASN A 159 -46.33 8.92 11.25
N PHE A 160 -45.96 9.10 12.53
CA PHE A 160 -46.45 10.26 13.28
C PHE A 160 -45.81 11.53 12.74
N PHE A 161 -46.57 12.62 12.70
CA PHE A 161 -46.09 13.91 12.17
C PHE A 161 -45.86 13.93 10.65
N ALA A 162 -46.32 12.94 9.88
CA ALA A 162 -46.20 13.01 8.43
C ALA A 162 -47.02 14.18 7.83
N PRO A 163 -46.51 14.93 6.84
CA PRO A 163 -45.20 14.81 6.16
C PRO A 163 -44.11 15.78 6.66
N CYS A 164 -44.09 16.14 7.95
CA CYS A 164 -43.14 17.11 8.49
C CYS A 164 -41.68 16.71 8.29
N GLU A 165 -40.82 17.69 8.02
CA GLU A 165 -39.38 17.49 7.95
C GLU A 165 -38.77 17.13 9.31
N CYS A 166 -37.77 16.26 9.30
CA CYS A 166 -37.08 15.78 10.50
C CYS A 166 -35.57 15.70 10.28
N GLU A 167 -34.80 15.64 11.37
CA GLU A 167 -33.34 15.47 11.32
C GLU A 167 -33.00 13.99 11.16
N PRO A 168 -32.32 13.58 10.07
CA PRO A 168 -32.07 12.18 9.79
C PRO A 168 -31.18 11.55 10.86
N THR A 169 -31.44 10.28 11.17
CA THR A 169 -30.58 9.50 12.08
C THR A 169 -29.51 8.75 11.28
N PRO A 170 -28.40 8.33 11.92
CA PRO A 170 -27.36 7.56 11.24
C PRO A 170 -27.88 6.30 10.53
N GLN A 171 -28.91 5.64 11.08
CA GLN A 171 -29.53 4.46 10.50
C GLN A 171 -30.27 4.75 9.19
N MET A 172 -30.71 6.00 8.96
CA MET A 172 -31.39 6.40 7.72
C MET A 172 -30.41 6.67 6.58
N CYS A 173 -29.17 7.03 6.90
CA CYS A 173 -28.18 7.52 5.94
C CYS A 173 -27.49 6.40 5.14
N GLY A 174 -27.59 5.14 5.59
CA GLY A 174 -26.89 4.02 4.98
C GLY A 174 -25.36 4.19 5.01
N GLU A 175 -24.67 3.46 4.13
CA GLU A 175 -23.22 3.57 3.98
C GLU A 175 -22.84 4.91 3.32
N PRO A 176 -21.86 5.66 3.86
CA PRO A 176 -21.44 6.93 3.29
C PRO A 176 -20.94 6.80 1.84
N LEU A 177 -21.55 7.57 0.94
CA LEU A 177 -21.07 7.73 -0.44
C LEU A 177 -20.21 8.99 -0.58
N ASN A 178 -19.55 9.15 -1.71
CA ASN A 178 -18.79 10.37 -2.01
C ASN A 178 -19.69 11.61 -1.97
N CYS A 179 -19.20 12.69 -1.34
CA CYS A 179 -19.95 13.92 -1.09
C CYS A 179 -20.39 14.70 -2.36
N ASN A 180 -19.98 14.29 -3.54
CA ASN A 180 -20.39 14.84 -4.84
C ASN A 180 -21.35 13.92 -5.62
N VAL A 181 -21.74 12.79 -5.06
CA VAL A 181 -22.64 11.82 -5.69
C VAL A 181 -24.08 12.04 -5.24
N GLY A 182 -25.02 11.83 -6.16
CA GLY A 182 -26.46 11.81 -5.89
C GLY A 182 -27.11 13.15 -5.56
N GLY A 183 -26.36 14.27 -5.52
CA GLY A 183 -26.89 15.57 -5.11
C GLY A 183 -26.68 15.91 -3.63
N CYS A 184 -25.80 15.18 -2.93
CA CYS A 184 -25.40 15.44 -1.54
C CYS A 184 -24.84 16.86 -1.32
N THR A 185 -24.00 17.34 -2.25
CA THR A 185 -23.28 18.62 -2.16
C THR A 185 -22.60 18.78 -0.79
N GLY A 186 -21.63 17.93 -0.51
CA GLY A 186 -21.09 17.82 0.84
C GLY A 186 -20.24 19.00 1.30
N SER A 187 -20.13 19.12 2.62
CA SER A 187 -19.35 20.13 3.31
C SER A 187 -18.89 19.61 4.67
N PHE A 188 -17.91 20.27 5.31
CA PHE A 188 -17.51 19.91 6.66
C PHE A 188 -18.36 20.61 7.71
N THR A 189 -18.94 19.82 8.61
CA THR A 189 -19.63 20.27 9.83
C THR A 189 -18.99 19.54 11.00
N ASP A 190 -18.45 20.27 11.97
CA ASP A 190 -17.74 19.71 13.14
C ASP A 190 -16.67 18.66 12.81
N GLY A 191 -15.98 18.87 11.69
CA GLY A 191 -14.89 18.01 11.24
C GLY A 191 -15.31 16.72 10.51
N VAL A 192 -16.62 16.51 10.33
CA VAL A 192 -17.18 15.41 9.55
C VAL A 192 -17.76 15.95 8.25
N ALA A 193 -17.43 15.30 7.14
CA ALA A 193 -18.04 15.63 5.86
C ALA A 193 -19.50 15.15 5.85
N THR A 194 -20.43 16.08 5.66
CA THR A 194 -21.88 15.86 5.67
C THR A 194 -22.52 16.46 4.43
N CYS A 195 -23.61 15.86 3.97
CA CYS A 195 -24.42 16.41 2.89
C CYS A 195 -25.16 17.68 3.34
N LYS A 196 -25.29 18.67 2.43
CA LYS A 196 -26.05 19.90 2.67
C LYS A 196 -27.35 20.00 1.86
N ALA A 197 -27.44 19.26 0.76
CA ALA A 197 -28.62 19.27 -0.11
C ALA A 197 -29.42 17.98 0.05
N LYS A 198 -29.40 17.06 -0.93
CA LYS A 198 -30.02 15.74 -0.74
C LYS A 198 -29.32 15.01 0.40
N TRP A 199 -30.10 14.36 1.25
CA TRP A 199 -29.62 13.65 2.45
C TRP A 199 -28.91 14.56 3.46
N ALA A 200 -29.34 15.82 3.56
CA ALA A 200 -28.75 16.80 4.47
C ALA A 200 -28.59 16.25 5.90
N GLY A 201 -27.39 16.38 6.47
CA GLY A 201 -27.05 15.84 7.79
C GLY A 201 -26.47 14.41 7.79
N CYS A 202 -26.57 13.67 6.68
CA CYS A 202 -25.88 12.39 6.54
C CYS A 202 -24.38 12.55 6.29
N ALA A 203 -23.58 11.68 6.88
CA ALA A 203 -22.15 11.63 6.63
C ALA A 203 -21.86 11.17 5.19
N CYS A 204 -20.83 11.76 4.57
CA CYS A 204 -20.37 11.42 3.23
C CYS A 204 -18.83 11.32 3.20
N LEU A 205 -18.28 10.66 2.19
CA LEU A 205 -16.84 10.55 1.98
C LEU A 205 -16.33 11.83 1.30
N PRO A 206 -15.42 12.59 1.94
CA PRO A 206 -14.95 13.86 1.39
C PRO A 206 -14.17 13.63 0.10
N THR A 207 -14.34 14.55 -0.85
CA THR A 207 -13.63 14.51 -2.13
C THR A 207 -12.36 15.36 -2.08
N THR A 208 -11.48 15.19 -3.06
CA THR A 208 -10.26 16.00 -3.20
C THR A 208 -10.56 17.50 -3.28
N GLN A 209 -11.67 17.90 -3.92
CA GLN A 209 -12.11 19.29 -3.95
C GLN A 209 -12.49 19.83 -2.57
N MET A 210 -13.03 18.99 -1.68
CA MET A 210 -13.38 19.39 -0.32
C MET A 210 -12.15 19.45 0.61
N CYS A 211 -11.21 18.55 0.41
CA CYS A 211 -10.00 18.44 1.23
C CYS A 211 -8.91 19.45 0.87
N GLY A 212 -8.93 19.98 -0.35
CA GLY A 212 -7.85 20.81 -0.88
C GLY A 212 -6.55 20.01 -1.07
N ALA A 213 -5.43 20.72 -1.15
CA ALA A 213 -4.11 20.10 -1.25
C ALA A 213 -3.73 19.41 0.08
N PRO A 214 -3.26 18.14 0.05
CA PRO A 214 -2.84 17.42 1.26
C PRO A 214 -1.84 18.23 2.09
N GLN A 215 -2.15 18.41 3.38
CA GLN A 215 -1.27 19.03 4.37
C GLN A 215 -0.62 17.97 5.25
N ARG A 216 0.37 18.36 6.06
CA ARG A 216 1.00 17.43 7.02
C ARG A 216 -0.04 16.88 8.00
N CYS A 217 0.04 15.59 8.29
CA CYS A 217 -0.93 14.89 9.13
C CYS A 217 -0.98 15.36 10.59
N ASP A 218 0.03 16.08 11.07
CA ASP A 218 0.16 16.63 12.42
C ASP A 218 -0.22 18.13 12.51
N THR A 219 -0.65 18.75 11.41
CA THR A 219 -1.01 20.18 11.39
C THR A 219 -2.49 20.39 11.03
N GLY A 220 -3.00 21.59 11.30
CA GLY A 220 -4.34 22.02 10.86
C GLY A 220 -5.51 21.25 11.48
N GLY A 221 -5.29 20.54 12.60
CA GLY A 221 -6.29 19.70 13.27
C GLY A 221 -6.60 18.40 12.53
N CYS A 222 -5.70 17.91 11.67
CA CYS A 222 -5.89 16.67 10.91
C CYS A 222 -5.86 15.42 11.79
N ASP A 223 -5.01 15.36 12.81
CA ASP A 223 -4.77 14.18 13.66
C ASP A 223 -4.64 12.89 12.83
N GLY A 224 -3.69 12.88 11.89
CA GLY A 224 -3.61 11.84 10.88
C GLY A 224 -3.21 10.47 11.41
N LYS A 225 -3.80 9.44 10.80
CA LYS A 225 -3.52 8.02 11.07
C LYS A 225 -3.36 7.26 9.77
N MET A 226 -2.64 6.14 9.82
CA MET A 226 -2.57 5.21 8.69
C MET A 226 -3.82 4.33 8.69
N VAL A 227 -4.67 4.46 7.67
CA VAL A 227 -5.84 3.62 7.44
C VAL A 227 -5.68 2.96 6.07
N ASN A 228 -5.74 1.63 6.01
CA ASN A 228 -5.55 0.86 4.77
C ASN A 228 -4.28 1.25 3.99
N ASN A 229 -3.15 1.41 4.70
CA ASN A 229 -1.87 1.87 4.14
C ASN A 229 -1.94 3.24 3.45
N GLN A 230 -2.88 4.10 3.82
CA GLN A 230 -2.90 5.51 3.39
C GLN A 230 -3.00 6.44 4.60
N PRO A 231 -2.22 7.54 4.60
CA PRO A 231 -2.32 8.57 5.63
C PRO A 231 -3.59 9.39 5.43
N VAL A 232 -4.50 9.31 6.41
CA VAL A 232 -5.78 10.03 6.41
C VAL A 232 -5.97 10.79 7.72
N CYS A 233 -6.56 11.96 7.64
CA CYS A 233 -6.96 12.75 8.80
C CYS A 233 -8.07 12.04 9.59
N THR A 234 -8.02 12.11 10.91
CA THR A 234 -9.07 11.61 11.81
C THR A 234 -9.74 12.69 12.67
N GLY A 235 -9.16 13.89 12.72
CA GLY A 235 -9.71 15.08 13.37
C GLY A 235 -10.60 15.92 12.45
N LYS A 236 -10.34 17.23 12.39
CA LYS A 236 -11.14 18.27 11.67
C LYS A 236 -11.35 17.99 10.18
N TRP A 237 -10.50 17.18 9.56
CA TRP A 237 -10.57 16.87 8.13
C TRP A 237 -10.80 15.38 7.88
N LYS A 238 -11.60 14.74 8.74
CA LYS A 238 -11.74 13.28 8.78
C LYS A 238 -11.99 12.69 7.39
N GLY A 239 -11.13 11.74 6.99
CA GLY A 239 -11.19 11.06 5.70
C GLY A 239 -10.40 11.73 4.56
N CYS A 240 -9.90 12.95 4.74
CA CYS A 240 -8.98 13.58 3.80
C CYS A 240 -7.60 12.95 3.85
N LYS A 241 -6.94 12.82 2.70
CA LYS A 241 -5.55 12.40 2.62
C LYS A 241 -4.64 13.49 3.19
N CYS A 242 -3.60 13.08 3.91
CA CYS A 242 -2.59 13.98 4.47
C CYS A 242 -1.17 13.46 4.17
N LEU A 243 -0.17 14.33 4.29
CA LEU A 243 1.23 13.96 4.14
C LEU A 243 1.73 13.36 5.46
N PRO A 244 2.19 12.10 5.46
CA PRO A 244 2.58 11.39 6.66
C PRO A 244 3.79 12.06 7.31
N THR A 245 3.84 12.02 8.63
CA THR A 245 4.98 12.55 9.40
C THR A 245 5.98 11.45 9.70
N THR A 246 7.20 11.82 10.09
CA THR A 246 8.25 10.86 10.49
C THR A 246 7.79 9.92 11.61
N GLN A 247 6.92 10.39 12.52
CA GLN A 247 6.34 9.55 13.57
C GLN A 247 5.32 8.54 13.03
N MET A 248 4.63 8.84 11.92
CA MET A 248 3.66 7.93 11.29
C MET A 248 4.31 6.86 10.41
N CYS A 249 5.45 7.19 9.79
CA CYS A 249 6.15 6.30 8.85
C CYS A 249 6.78 5.07 9.52
N GLY A 250 7.04 5.11 10.83
CA GLY A 250 7.73 4.05 11.55
C GLY A 250 9.19 3.86 11.07
N GLN A 251 9.73 2.65 11.30
CA GLN A 251 11.06 2.31 10.79
C GLN A 251 11.06 2.15 9.27
N ALA A 252 12.08 2.72 8.61
CA ALA A 252 12.26 2.62 7.16
C ALA A 252 12.26 1.15 6.71
N LYS A 253 11.42 0.85 5.71
CA LYS A 253 11.33 -0.46 5.04
C LYS A 253 11.93 -0.35 3.62
N PRO A 254 12.24 -1.46 2.94
CA PRO A 254 12.69 -1.44 1.56
C PRO A 254 11.73 -0.65 0.65
N CYS A 255 12.29 0.19 -0.22
CA CYS A 255 11.54 1.12 -1.08
C CYS A 255 10.62 0.44 -2.11
N ASP A 256 10.82 -0.85 -2.38
CA ASP A 256 9.99 -1.70 -3.24
C ASP A 256 8.90 -2.46 -2.47
N ASN A 257 8.87 -2.36 -1.15
CA ASN A 257 7.94 -3.09 -0.30
C ASN A 257 6.63 -2.30 -0.05
N LEU A 258 5.54 -3.03 0.22
CA LEU A 258 4.24 -2.52 0.67
C LEU A 258 3.63 -1.37 -0.17
N GLY A 259 3.91 -1.34 -1.48
CA GLY A 259 3.41 -0.31 -2.38
C GLY A 259 4.01 1.08 -2.15
N CYS A 260 5.21 1.16 -1.55
CA CYS A 260 6.00 2.38 -1.40
C CYS A 260 6.38 2.99 -2.76
N ALA A 261 6.83 2.14 -3.70
CA ALA A 261 7.36 2.54 -5.01
C ALA A 261 8.36 3.69 -4.87
N GLY A 262 9.45 3.45 -4.15
CA GLY A 262 10.36 4.51 -3.75
C GLY A 262 11.15 5.12 -4.90
N GLY A 263 11.56 6.36 -4.67
CA GLY A 263 12.49 7.11 -5.49
C GLY A 263 13.30 8.06 -4.62
N PHE A 264 14.16 8.85 -5.26
CA PHE A 264 14.94 9.88 -4.58
C PHE A 264 14.23 11.23 -4.65
N ASN A 265 14.15 11.92 -3.52
CA ASN A 265 13.68 13.32 -3.48
C ASN A 265 14.78 14.29 -3.93
N GLU A 266 14.47 15.59 -3.93
CA GLU A 266 15.42 16.67 -4.31
C GLU A 266 16.69 16.71 -3.44
N ALA A 267 16.64 16.15 -2.23
CA ALA A 267 17.78 16.02 -1.33
C ALA A 267 18.53 14.69 -1.49
N ASN A 268 18.28 13.95 -2.57
CA ASN A 268 18.83 12.62 -2.85
C ASN A 268 18.57 11.59 -1.74
N LYS A 269 17.49 11.74 -0.97
CA LYS A 269 17.08 10.78 0.06
C LYS A 269 16.02 9.82 -0.47
N PRO A 270 16.14 8.51 -0.16
CA PRO A 270 15.16 7.51 -0.57
C PRO A 270 13.84 7.73 0.17
N VAL A 271 12.78 8.01 -0.58
CA VAL A 271 11.43 8.22 -0.08
C VAL A 271 10.41 7.44 -0.89
N CYS A 272 9.33 7.03 -0.26
CA CYS A 272 8.19 6.45 -0.95
C CYS A 272 7.46 7.51 -1.79
N GLN A 273 6.91 7.09 -2.93
CA GLN A 273 6.18 7.97 -3.86
C GLN A 273 4.70 7.60 -4.00
N ARG A 274 4.22 6.56 -3.31
CA ARG A 274 2.82 6.09 -3.38
C ARG A 274 2.16 5.98 -2.01
N ASN A 275 1.84 4.77 -1.55
CA ASN A 275 1.03 4.55 -0.33
C ASN A 275 1.66 5.17 0.93
N TRP A 276 2.96 5.38 0.90
CA TRP A 276 3.77 5.95 1.98
C TRP A 276 4.43 7.27 1.57
N GLU A 277 3.85 7.99 0.60
CA GLU A 277 4.45 9.18 -0.01
C GLU A 277 5.10 10.13 1.01
N GLY A 278 6.41 10.41 0.83
CA GLY A 278 7.18 11.26 1.75
C GLY A 278 7.84 10.54 2.94
N CYS A 279 7.47 9.29 3.22
CA CYS A 279 8.17 8.46 4.21
C CYS A 279 9.55 8.02 3.71
N ALA A 280 10.55 8.05 4.59
CA ALA A 280 11.87 7.50 4.29
C ALA A 280 11.81 5.98 4.10
N CYS A 281 12.52 5.47 3.10
CA CYS A 281 12.63 4.04 2.81
C CYS A 281 14.10 3.63 2.61
N LEU A 282 14.37 2.32 2.64
CA LEU A 282 15.70 1.77 2.39
C LEU A 282 15.87 1.55 0.88
N ALA A 283 16.85 2.23 0.28
CA ALA A 283 17.12 2.13 -1.14
C ALA A 283 17.35 0.67 -1.57
N THR A 284 16.69 0.26 -2.64
CA THR A 284 16.80 -1.09 -3.20
C THR A 284 17.53 -1.05 -4.54
N THR A 285 18.04 -2.20 -4.98
CA THR A 285 18.77 -2.32 -6.25
C THR A 285 17.96 -1.86 -7.45
N THR A 286 16.64 -2.06 -7.42
CA THR A 286 15.69 -1.58 -8.44
C THR A 286 15.61 -0.06 -8.52
N MET A 287 15.88 0.65 -7.43
CA MET A 287 15.84 2.11 -7.36
C MET A 287 17.19 2.77 -7.71
N CYS A 288 18.28 2.06 -7.48
CA CYS A 288 19.65 2.56 -7.59
C CYS A 288 20.25 2.55 -9.01
N GLY A 289 19.59 1.90 -9.97
CA GLY A 289 20.11 1.76 -11.34
C GLY A 289 21.44 0.99 -11.40
N LYS A 290 22.24 1.23 -12.44
CA LYS A 290 23.54 0.57 -12.64
C LYS A 290 24.58 1.15 -11.67
N SER A 291 25.28 0.28 -10.94
CA SER A 291 26.35 0.70 -10.01
C SER A 291 27.43 1.52 -10.71
N GLN A 292 27.80 2.64 -10.08
CA GLN A 292 28.85 3.56 -10.51
C GLN A 292 30.08 3.44 -9.59
N LEU A 293 31.19 4.11 -9.92
CA LEU A 293 32.34 4.16 -8.99
C LEU A 293 31.96 4.91 -7.71
N CYS A 294 32.45 4.44 -6.57
CA CYS A 294 32.14 5.03 -5.27
C CYS A 294 32.67 6.47 -5.09
N SER A 295 33.57 6.93 -5.96
CA SER A 295 34.04 8.32 -6.04
C SER A 295 33.17 9.22 -6.90
N ASP A 296 32.34 8.66 -7.76
CA ASP A 296 31.69 9.40 -8.83
C ASP A 296 30.34 9.95 -8.37
N GLY A 297 29.93 11.05 -8.99
CA GLY A 297 28.59 11.64 -8.78
C GLY A 297 28.29 12.09 -7.34
N GLY A 298 29.30 12.22 -6.48
CA GLY A 298 29.11 12.56 -5.07
C GLY A 298 28.57 11.41 -4.21
N CYS A 299 28.75 10.15 -4.64
CA CYS A 299 28.37 8.94 -3.89
C CYS A 299 29.01 8.88 -2.49
N ASN A 300 30.28 9.28 -2.39
CA ASN A 300 31.11 9.16 -1.18
C ASN A 300 30.99 7.76 -0.55
N GLY A 301 31.39 6.75 -1.31
CA GLY A 301 31.15 5.37 -0.92
C GLY A 301 31.90 4.95 0.33
N SER A 302 31.27 4.09 1.12
CA SER A 302 31.88 3.42 2.25
C SER A 302 31.52 1.94 2.27
N TRP A 303 32.32 1.15 2.96
CA TRP A 303 31.98 -0.25 3.25
C TRP A 303 30.75 -0.33 4.18
N ASN A 304 29.91 -1.33 3.98
CA ASN A 304 28.88 -1.71 4.95
C ASN A 304 29.51 -2.31 6.22
N ASP A 305 28.72 -2.52 7.27
CA ASP A 305 29.23 -2.86 8.62
C ASP A 305 30.05 -4.17 8.69
N ASN A 306 29.90 -5.05 7.69
CA ASN A 306 30.67 -6.30 7.58
C ASN A 306 31.74 -6.26 6.47
N GLY A 307 31.90 -5.13 5.78
CA GLY A 307 32.83 -4.97 4.66
C GLY A 307 32.48 -5.76 3.41
N ALA A 308 31.31 -6.40 3.34
CA ALA A 308 30.90 -7.25 2.23
C ALA A 308 30.62 -6.48 0.94
N SER A 309 30.13 -5.25 1.04
CA SER A 309 29.85 -4.42 -0.13
C SER A 309 30.04 -2.93 0.15
N ALA A 310 30.42 -2.20 -0.89
CA ALA A 310 30.54 -0.75 -0.85
C ALA A 310 29.21 -0.10 -1.25
N THR A 311 28.78 0.87 -0.46
CA THR A 311 27.52 1.61 -0.67
C THR A 311 27.76 3.11 -0.61
N CYS A 312 27.00 3.88 -1.37
CA CYS A 312 27.03 5.33 -1.28
C CYS A 312 26.50 5.80 0.09
N LYS A 313 27.15 6.81 0.67
CA LYS A 313 26.71 7.45 1.93
C LYS A 313 26.18 8.87 1.73
N ALA A 314 26.57 9.54 0.65
CA ALA A 314 26.09 10.87 0.30
C ALA A 314 24.98 10.78 -0.75
N ASN A 315 25.27 11.05 -2.02
CA ASN A 315 24.26 10.91 -3.08
C ASN A 315 23.89 9.42 -3.26
N TRP A 316 22.59 9.13 -3.30
CA TRP A 316 22.01 7.79 -3.42
C TRP A 316 22.36 6.84 -2.24
N PRO A 317 22.09 7.24 -0.99
CA PRO A 317 22.53 6.50 0.17
C PRO A 317 21.92 5.10 0.21
N GLY A 318 22.78 4.09 0.42
CA GLY A 318 22.40 2.67 0.43
C GLY A 318 22.50 1.97 -0.93
N CYS A 319 22.72 2.71 -2.03
CA CYS A 319 22.98 2.11 -3.34
C CYS A 319 24.37 1.50 -3.43
N LEU A 320 24.48 0.34 -4.09
CA LEU A 320 25.77 -0.33 -4.33
C LEU A 320 26.64 0.51 -5.28
N CYS A 321 27.92 0.65 -4.93
CA CYS A 321 28.91 1.29 -5.76
C CYS A 321 30.15 0.40 -5.93
N ASN A 322 30.88 0.60 -7.03
CA ASN A 322 32.13 -0.11 -7.30
C ASN A 322 33.26 0.58 -6.54
N PRO A 323 33.94 -0.12 -5.61
CA PRO A 323 34.98 0.48 -4.78
C PRO A 323 36.14 0.97 -5.64
N THR A 324 36.71 2.12 -5.26
CA THR A 324 37.90 2.67 -5.92
C THR A 324 39.17 2.06 -5.34
N THR A 325 40.29 2.23 -6.05
CA THR A 325 41.61 1.79 -5.56
C THR A 325 41.95 2.38 -4.20
N THR A 326 41.53 3.62 -3.92
CA THR A 326 41.71 4.27 -2.62
C THR A 326 40.90 3.61 -1.50
N MET A 327 39.70 3.08 -1.81
CA MET A 327 38.87 2.35 -0.82
C MET A 327 39.36 0.93 -0.56
N CYS A 328 39.94 0.29 -1.57
CA CYS A 328 40.48 -1.06 -1.48
C CYS A 328 41.84 -1.12 -0.76
N GLY A 329 42.61 -0.02 -0.80
CA GLY A 329 43.99 -0.02 -0.34
C GLY A 329 44.89 -0.91 -1.20
N SER A 330 46.06 -1.27 -0.66
CA SER A 330 47.01 -2.15 -1.34
C SER A 330 46.47 -3.60 -1.42
N PRO A 331 46.50 -4.26 -2.59
CA PRO A 331 46.01 -5.63 -2.75
C PRO A 331 46.64 -6.60 -1.74
N GLN A 332 45.78 -7.28 -0.99
CA GLN A 332 46.12 -8.38 -0.07
C GLN A 332 45.91 -9.72 -0.76
N ASP A 333 46.37 -10.80 -0.14
CA ASP A 333 46.16 -12.17 -0.64
C ASP A 333 44.65 -12.49 -0.69
N CYS A 334 44.21 -13.17 -1.74
CA CYS A 334 42.81 -13.41 -2.07
C CYS A 334 42.05 -14.28 -1.04
N GLU A 335 42.78 -15.00 -0.20
CA GLU A 335 42.28 -15.93 0.80
C GLU A 335 42.38 -15.31 2.21
N ASN A 336 43.06 -14.17 2.32
CA ASN A 336 43.27 -13.51 3.60
C ASN A 336 42.10 -12.59 3.98
N GLY A 337 41.81 -12.49 5.27
CA GLY A 337 40.85 -11.53 5.82
C GLY A 337 39.39 -11.71 5.39
N GLY A 338 39.03 -12.84 4.76
CA GLY A 338 37.68 -13.11 4.27
C GLY A 338 37.36 -12.52 2.89
N CYS A 339 38.39 -12.22 2.08
CA CYS A 339 38.25 -11.73 0.70
C CYS A 339 37.52 -12.73 -0.22
N ASP A 340 37.82 -14.03 -0.10
CA ASP A 340 37.30 -15.11 -0.94
C ASP A 340 37.42 -14.75 -2.42
N GLY A 341 38.67 -14.59 -2.88
CA GLY A 341 38.96 -14.08 -4.22
C GLY A 341 38.61 -15.06 -5.33
N ASP A 342 38.08 -14.52 -6.42
CA ASP A 342 37.78 -15.25 -7.65
C ASP A 342 38.25 -14.45 -8.89
N TRP A 343 38.42 -15.15 -10.00
CA TRP A 343 38.84 -14.58 -11.27
C TRP A 343 37.68 -13.95 -12.02
N THR A 344 37.79 -12.66 -12.30
CA THR A 344 36.86 -12.00 -13.23
C THR A 344 37.08 -12.47 -14.68
N SER A 345 36.12 -12.19 -15.57
CA SER A 345 36.23 -12.49 -17.00
C SER A 345 37.44 -11.84 -17.70
N SER A 346 38.00 -10.78 -17.11
CA SER A 346 39.24 -10.12 -17.55
C SER A 346 40.51 -10.72 -16.94
N ALA A 347 40.38 -11.86 -16.23
CA ALA A 347 41.46 -12.54 -15.52
C ALA A 347 42.21 -11.66 -14.52
N VAL A 348 41.46 -10.79 -13.84
CA VAL A 348 41.92 -10.07 -12.65
C VAL A 348 41.25 -10.72 -11.44
N ALA A 349 42.05 -11.15 -10.47
CA ALA A 349 41.58 -11.71 -9.21
C ALA A 349 40.95 -10.61 -8.34
N ARG A 350 39.70 -10.81 -7.93
CA ARG A 350 38.95 -9.87 -7.09
C ARG A 350 38.24 -10.58 -5.95
N CYS A 351 38.18 -9.94 -4.80
CA CYS A 351 37.39 -10.43 -3.66
C CYS A 351 35.90 -10.56 -4.05
N GLN A 352 35.26 -11.65 -3.62
CA GLN A 352 33.82 -11.88 -3.80
C GLN A 352 33.02 -11.70 -2.51
N ALA A 353 33.67 -11.85 -1.35
CA ALA A 353 33.04 -11.69 -0.04
C ALA A 353 33.41 -10.34 0.59
N ARG A 354 34.35 -10.31 1.53
CA ARG A 354 34.78 -9.05 2.15
C ARG A 354 35.61 -8.25 1.14
N TRP A 355 35.32 -6.96 1.05
CA TRP A 355 35.89 -6.03 0.07
C TRP A 355 35.55 -6.39 -1.39
N ALA A 356 34.34 -6.89 -1.62
CA ALA A 356 33.89 -7.35 -2.94
C ALA A 356 34.18 -6.31 -4.04
N GLY A 357 34.82 -6.75 -5.13
CA GLY A 357 35.24 -5.91 -6.26
C GLY A 357 36.65 -5.32 -6.16
N CYS A 358 37.30 -5.38 -5.00
CA CYS A 358 38.70 -5.01 -4.84
C CYS A 358 39.63 -6.07 -5.43
N GLN A 359 40.73 -5.63 -6.05
CA GLN A 359 41.76 -6.54 -6.56
C GLN A 359 42.53 -7.18 -5.40
N CYS A 360 42.76 -8.49 -5.50
CA CYS A 360 43.56 -9.25 -4.55
C CYS A 360 44.71 -9.96 -5.27
N LYS A 361 45.70 -10.42 -4.50
CA LYS A 361 46.84 -11.21 -4.98
C LYS A 361 46.46 -12.69 -4.92
N PRO A 362 46.37 -13.38 -6.06
CA PRO A 362 46.01 -14.80 -6.07
C PRO A 362 47.12 -15.62 -5.40
N THR A 363 46.77 -16.55 -4.53
CA THR A 363 47.77 -17.50 -3.99
C THR A 363 47.91 -18.73 -4.89
N SER A 364 48.82 -19.64 -4.50
CA SER A 364 49.03 -20.91 -5.19
C SER A 364 47.75 -21.70 -5.40
N ASP A 365 46.80 -21.60 -4.47
CA ASP A 365 45.58 -22.41 -4.48
C ASP A 365 44.59 -21.88 -5.53
N MET A 366 44.56 -20.57 -5.75
CA MET A 366 43.74 -19.89 -6.75
C MET A 366 44.35 -19.93 -8.16
N CYS A 367 45.68 -20.10 -8.26
CA CYS A 367 46.42 -20.14 -9.51
C CYS A 367 46.47 -21.53 -10.18
N GLY A 368 46.11 -22.59 -9.46
CA GLY A 368 46.21 -23.96 -9.96
C GLY A 368 47.63 -24.37 -10.35
N THR A 369 47.77 -25.39 -11.21
CA THR A 369 49.08 -25.88 -11.64
C THR A 369 49.76 -24.89 -12.60
N PRO A 370 51.03 -24.47 -12.34
CA PRO A 370 51.75 -23.50 -13.17
C PRO A 370 51.81 -23.91 -14.66
N GLN A 371 51.21 -23.10 -15.53
CA GLN A 371 51.25 -23.24 -16.98
C GLN A 371 52.50 -22.59 -17.58
N LEU A 372 52.74 -22.76 -18.89
CA LEU A 372 53.85 -22.11 -19.58
C LEU A 372 53.67 -20.59 -19.59
N CYS A 373 54.75 -19.84 -19.35
CA CYS A 373 54.71 -18.38 -19.29
C CYS A 373 54.31 -17.71 -20.61
N SER A 374 54.36 -18.43 -21.72
CA SER A 374 53.95 -17.98 -23.06
C SER A 374 52.51 -18.34 -23.42
N THR A 375 51.86 -19.23 -22.69
CA THR A 375 50.52 -19.72 -23.01
C THR A 375 49.42 -18.94 -22.28
N ASP A 376 48.21 -18.98 -22.83
CA ASP A 376 46.99 -18.41 -22.24
C ASP A 376 47.08 -16.94 -21.83
N GLY A 377 47.91 -16.15 -22.51
CA GLY A 377 48.06 -14.73 -22.25
C GLY A 377 48.79 -14.38 -20.95
N CYS A 378 49.47 -15.36 -20.31
CA CYS A 378 50.24 -15.16 -19.07
C CYS A 378 51.32 -14.08 -19.19
N ASN A 379 52.03 -14.04 -20.34
CA ASN A 379 53.14 -13.12 -20.61
C ASN A 379 54.11 -13.03 -19.42
N GLY A 380 54.64 -14.18 -19.02
CA GLY A 380 55.41 -14.29 -17.78
C GLY A 380 56.77 -13.61 -17.85
N SER A 381 57.14 -12.94 -16.75
CA SER A 381 58.45 -12.33 -16.55
C SER A 381 59.08 -12.81 -15.25
N GLN A 382 60.41 -12.79 -15.17
CA GLN A 382 61.12 -13.13 -13.94
C GLN A 382 60.80 -12.10 -12.84
N ASP A 383 60.39 -12.59 -11.67
CA ASP A 383 60.30 -11.75 -10.49
C ASP A 383 61.68 -11.71 -9.81
N GLY A 384 62.29 -10.53 -9.82
CA GLY A 384 63.66 -10.31 -9.33
C GLY A 384 63.84 -10.58 -7.84
N SER A 385 62.75 -10.69 -7.07
CA SER A 385 62.80 -10.92 -5.62
C SER A 385 62.60 -12.39 -5.21
N SER A 386 61.92 -13.20 -6.02
CA SER A 386 61.54 -14.58 -5.66
C SER A 386 62.22 -15.67 -6.50
N GLY A 387 62.87 -15.31 -7.62
CA GLY A 387 63.56 -16.25 -8.51
C GLY A 387 62.61 -17.10 -9.38
N TYR A 388 61.30 -16.93 -9.24
CA TYR A 388 60.28 -17.59 -10.05
C TYR A 388 59.80 -16.68 -11.18
N ALA A 389 59.30 -17.27 -12.26
CA ALA A 389 58.56 -16.53 -13.28
C ALA A 389 57.10 -16.37 -12.86
N THR A 390 56.58 -15.15 -12.97
CA THR A 390 55.18 -14.82 -12.66
C THR A 390 54.50 -14.25 -13.90
N CYS A 391 53.23 -14.58 -14.09
CA CYS A 391 52.41 -13.99 -15.15
C CYS A 391 52.27 -12.48 -14.91
N LYS A 392 52.41 -11.68 -15.97
CA LYS A 392 52.13 -10.23 -15.97
C LYS A 392 50.88 -9.85 -16.76
N GLY A 393 50.40 -10.74 -17.62
CA GLY A 393 49.15 -10.61 -18.36
C GLY A 393 47.98 -11.29 -17.66
N ARG A 394 47.30 -12.19 -18.38
CA ARG A 394 46.25 -13.05 -17.81
C ARG A 394 46.82 -13.83 -16.63
N TRP A 395 46.08 -13.94 -15.53
CA TRP A 395 46.54 -14.63 -14.30
C TRP A 395 47.69 -13.92 -13.57
N ALA A 396 47.73 -12.59 -13.65
CA ALA A 396 48.80 -11.79 -13.06
C ALA A 396 49.06 -12.13 -11.58
N GLY A 397 50.33 -12.40 -11.24
CA GLY A 397 50.74 -12.84 -9.90
C GLY A 397 50.87 -14.35 -9.73
N CYS A 398 50.26 -15.16 -10.61
CA CYS A 398 50.45 -16.60 -10.60
C CYS A 398 51.82 -17.02 -11.13
N ARG A 399 52.36 -18.11 -10.55
CA ARG A 399 53.61 -18.71 -11.02
C ARG A 399 53.41 -19.37 -12.38
N CYS A 400 54.39 -19.22 -13.27
CA CYS A 400 54.43 -19.90 -14.56
C CYS A 400 55.76 -20.64 -14.77
N ARG A 401 55.78 -21.58 -15.73
CA ARG A 401 56.96 -22.34 -16.15
C ARG A 401 57.59 -21.66 -17.35
N TYR A 402 58.92 -21.48 -17.32
CA TYR A 402 59.65 -20.88 -18.42
C TYR A 402 59.37 -21.61 -19.75
N THR A 403 59.20 -20.83 -20.81
CA THR A 403 59.15 -21.35 -22.18
C THR A 403 60.56 -21.30 -22.76
N GLU A 404 60.95 -22.27 -23.59
CA GLU A 404 62.24 -22.25 -24.29
C GLU A 404 62.39 -20.92 -25.05
N GLY A 405 63.46 -20.16 -24.73
CA GLY A 405 63.71 -18.82 -25.26
C GLY A 405 63.49 -17.65 -24.29
N MET A 406 62.83 -17.86 -23.14
CA MET A 406 62.64 -16.81 -22.12
C MET A 406 63.85 -16.58 -21.20
N CYS A 407 64.86 -17.45 -21.24
CA CYS A 407 66.16 -17.21 -20.59
C CYS A 407 67.04 -16.25 -21.42
N GLY A 408 66.46 -15.18 -21.95
CA GLY A 408 67.17 -14.17 -22.73
C GLY A 408 68.18 -13.42 -21.87
N ASN A 409 69.45 -13.53 -22.25
CA ASN A 409 70.62 -12.76 -21.79
C ASN A 409 71.24 -13.00 -20.40
N ILE A 410 70.90 -14.05 -19.66
CA ILE A 410 71.66 -14.41 -18.43
C ILE A 410 72.73 -15.50 -18.68
N CYS A 411 72.72 -16.18 -19.82
CA CYS A 411 73.78 -17.13 -20.19
C CYS A 411 74.84 -16.55 -21.15
N LEU A 412 74.81 -15.24 -21.45
CA LEU A 412 75.74 -14.59 -22.39
C LEU A 412 76.37 -13.29 -21.85
N ALA A 413 76.53 -13.15 -20.53
CA ALA A 413 77.44 -12.14 -19.98
C ALA A 413 78.89 -12.66 -20.06
N PRO A 414 79.83 -11.99 -20.77
CA PRO A 414 81.20 -12.49 -20.94
C PRO A 414 82.08 -12.48 -19.67
N THR A 415 81.56 -12.16 -18.49
CA THR A 415 82.40 -11.88 -17.30
C THR A 415 82.01 -12.60 -16.02
N ALA A 416 81.21 -13.67 -16.08
CA ALA A 416 81.07 -14.59 -14.95
C ALA A 416 81.07 -16.04 -15.43
N TYR A 417 82.26 -16.61 -15.55
CA TYR A 417 82.44 -18.06 -15.58
C TYR A 417 81.87 -18.64 -14.27
N PHE A 418 80.70 -19.25 -14.33
CA PHE A 418 80.33 -20.29 -13.37
C PHE A 418 80.74 -21.62 -14.00
N PRO A 419 81.91 -22.18 -13.65
CA PRO A 419 82.26 -23.52 -14.11
C PRO A 419 81.22 -24.52 -13.61
N CYS A 420 80.84 -25.47 -14.47
CA CYS A 420 79.91 -26.56 -14.17
C CYS A 420 80.49 -27.61 -13.19
N ASP A 421 81.35 -27.21 -12.26
CA ASP A 421 81.94 -28.07 -11.23
C ASP A 421 81.22 -27.99 -9.87
N SER A 422 80.26 -27.06 -9.70
CA SER A 422 79.39 -27.10 -8.52
C SER A 422 78.29 -28.12 -8.75
N GLY A 423 78.04 -29.03 -7.78
CA GLY A 423 77.13 -30.19 -7.86
C GLY A 423 75.62 -29.88 -8.06
N ASN A 424 75.30 -29.01 -9.01
CA ASN A 424 74.02 -28.37 -9.25
C ASN A 424 73.44 -28.64 -10.65
N CYS A 425 74.02 -29.49 -11.51
CA CYS A 425 73.30 -30.14 -12.63
C CYS A 425 73.24 -31.65 -12.32
N LYS A 426 72.03 -32.23 -12.29
CA LYS A 426 71.83 -33.70 -12.18
C LYS A 426 71.04 -34.19 -13.39
N GLY A 427 71.50 -35.28 -14.01
CA GLY A 427 70.80 -35.98 -15.09
C GLY A 427 71.20 -37.47 -15.13
N ALA A 428 70.24 -38.35 -15.38
CA ALA A 428 70.44 -39.77 -15.61
C ALA A 428 70.48 -40.05 -17.12
N TYR A 429 71.44 -40.85 -17.59
CA TYR A 429 71.52 -41.28 -18.98
C TYR A 429 70.58 -42.48 -19.20
N ASN A 430 69.57 -42.33 -20.06
CA ASN A 430 68.80 -43.43 -20.62
C ASN A 430 68.71 -43.23 -22.14
N LEU A 431 69.05 -44.25 -22.93
CA LEU A 431 69.28 -44.14 -24.38
C LEU A 431 68.01 -44.04 -25.23
N ASP A 432 66.82 -44.11 -24.63
CA ASP A 432 65.57 -44.23 -25.41
C ASP A 432 64.64 -42.99 -25.41
N GLN A 433 64.99 -41.87 -24.74
CA GLN A 433 64.21 -40.62 -24.82
C GLN A 433 65.12 -39.38 -24.83
N ILE A 434 64.78 -38.38 -25.67
CA ILE A 434 65.57 -37.16 -25.94
C ILE A 434 66.06 -36.50 -24.63
N ASN A 435 67.38 -36.51 -24.44
CA ASN A 435 68.14 -36.11 -23.25
C ASN A 435 68.05 -34.60 -22.93
N LYS A 436 67.75 -34.21 -21.69
CA LYS A 436 67.96 -32.83 -21.19
C LYS A 436 68.50 -32.83 -19.76
N ALA A 437 69.63 -32.18 -19.54
CA ALA A 437 70.18 -31.89 -18.21
C ALA A 437 69.57 -30.57 -17.68
N TYR A 438 69.26 -30.50 -16.39
CA TYR A 438 68.64 -29.31 -15.79
C TYR A 438 69.41 -28.84 -14.55
N CYS A 439 69.46 -27.52 -14.34
CA CYS A 439 70.01 -26.92 -13.13
C CYS A 439 69.12 -27.21 -11.91
N THR A 440 69.70 -27.72 -10.81
CA THR A 440 69.07 -27.88 -9.49
C THR A 440 69.30 -26.67 -8.58
N GLY A 441 70.35 -25.87 -8.86
CA GLY A 441 70.60 -24.55 -8.27
C GLY A 441 69.98 -23.41 -9.09
N SER A 442 70.05 -22.17 -8.60
CA SER A 442 69.45 -21.01 -9.29
C SER A 442 70.21 -20.66 -10.58
N PRO A 443 69.52 -20.51 -11.73
CA PRO A 443 68.09 -20.68 -11.94
C PRO A 443 67.68 -22.16 -12.09
N LYS A 444 66.81 -22.63 -11.19
CA LYS A 444 66.38 -24.04 -11.12
C LYS A 444 65.47 -24.39 -12.30
N GLY A 445 65.81 -25.43 -13.05
CA GLY A 445 65.01 -25.95 -14.18
C GLY A 445 65.40 -25.42 -15.57
N CYS A 446 66.46 -24.63 -15.69
CA CYS A 446 67.01 -24.26 -17.01
C CYS A 446 67.74 -25.45 -17.65
N PRO A 447 67.62 -25.66 -18.99
CA PRO A 447 68.41 -26.67 -19.69
C PRO A 447 69.90 -26.30 -19.67
N CYS A 448 70.78 -27.22 -19.23
CA CYS A 448 72.23 -27.07 -19.28
C CYS A 448 72.82 -27.83 -20.49
N ILE A 449 73.78 -27.23 -21.21
CA ILE A 449 74.52 -27.84 -22.33
C ILE A 449 75.84 -28.38 -21.76
N SER A 450 76.15 -29.68 -21.95
CA SER A 450 77.46 -30.23 -21.58
C SER A 450 78.53 -29.78 -22.59
N THR A 451 79.56 -29.08 -22.15
CA THR A 451 80.77 -28.83 -22.97
C THR A 451 81.75 -30.00 -22.86
N GLU A 452 82.49 -30.31 -23.93
CA GLU A 452 83.35 -31.50 -24.14
C GLU A 452 84.48 -31.78 -23.11
N ASN A 453 84.60 -31.08 -21.97
CA ASN A 453 85.74 -31.19 -21.05
C ASN A 453 85.44 -31.80 -19.67
N THR A 454 84.45 -32.69 -19.54
CA THR A 454 84.27 -33.46 -18.30
C THR A 454 84.94 -34.83 -18.40
N CYS A 455 86.25 -34.88 -18.12
CA CYS A 455 86.92 -36.08 -17.64
C CYS A 455 87.79 -35.67 -16.44
N PRO A 456 87.60 -36.25 -15.24
CA PRO A 456 88.48 -35.96 -14.11
C PRO A 456 89.86 -36.57 -14.36
N GLU A 457 90.88 -35.74 -14.13
CA GLU A 457 92.29 -36.01 -13.86
C GLU A 457 93.01 -37.15 -14.61
N ALA A 458 94.11 -36.78 -15.25
CA ALA A 458 94.98 -37.60 -16.07
C ALA A 458 95.44 -38.89 -15.35
N PHE A 459 95.16 -40.05 -15.96
CA PHE A 459 95.97 -41.25 -15.79
C PHE A 459 97.29 -41.09 -16.55
N PRO A 460 98.46 -41.35 -15.97
CA PRO A 460 99.74 -41.18 -16.64
C PRO A 460 99.92 -42.28 -17.70
N GLY A 461 99.91 -41.92 -18.98
CA GLY A 461 100.27 -42.86 -20.07
C GLY A 461 99.59 -42.71 -21.43
N CYS A 462 98.71 -41.73 -21.65
CA CYS A 462 98.09 -41.49 -22.96
C CYS A 462 98.38 -40.07 -23.45
N GLU A 463 99.38 -39.92 -24.33
CA GLU A 463 99.60 -38.67 -25.04
C GLU A 463 98.56 -38.46 -26.15
N SER A 464 97.70 -37.47 -25.92
CA SER A 464 97.09 -36.59 -26.91
C SER A 464 96.00 -37.14 -27.87
N ARG A 465 94.81 -36.54 -27.70
CA ARG A 465 93.76 -36.19 -28.69
C ARG A 465 92.58 -37.11 -29.04
N ASN A 466 92.43 -38.36 -28.56
CA ASN A 466 91.28 -39.19 -29.01
C ASN A 466 90.53 -40.03 -27.94
N CYS A 467 90.48 -39.60 -26.68
CA CYS A 467 89.57 -40.21 -25.68
C CYS A 467 88.27 -39.40 -25.57
N LYS A 468 87.10 -40.00 -25.86
CA LYS A 468 85.79 -39.31 -25.80
C LYS A 468 84.83 -39.82 -24.72
N GLY A 469 85.24 -40.70 -23.80
CA GLY A 469 84.44 -40.96 -22.59
C GLY A 469 84.79 -42.24 -21.83
N ALA A 470 84.15 -42.38 -20.66
CA ALA A 470 84.15 -43.58 -19.83
C ALA A 470 82.73 -44.14 -19.73
N LEU A 471 82.57 -45.45 -19.97
CA LEU A 471 81.35 -46.19 -19.65
C LEU A 471 81.45 -46.69 -18.21
N ILE A 472 80.35 -46.57 -17.47
CA ILE A 472 80.21 -47.14 -16.13
C ILE A 472 79.30 -48.36 -16.24
N PHE A 473 79.85 -49.55 -15.99
CA PHE A 473 79.06 -50.76 -15.77
C PHE A 473 79.18 -51.12 -14.29
N GLY A 474 78.15 -50.80 -13.49
CA GLY A 474 78.21 -50.97 -12.04
C GLY A 474 79.27 -50.08 -11.38
N SER A 475 80.15 -50.64 -10.55
CA SER A 475 81.20 -49.90 -9.84
C SER A 475 82.49 -49.69 -10.63
N THR A 476 82.59 -50.22 -11.86
CA THR A 476 83.83 -50.20 -12.64
C THR A 476 83.72 -49.26 -13.84
N LYS A 477 84.76 -48.42 -14.05
CA LYS A 477 84.86 -47.47 -15.15
C LYS A 477 85.75 -48.06 -16.25
N VAL A 478 85.24 -48.14 -17.48
CA VAL A 478 86.02 -48.60 -18.65
C VAL A 478 86.06 -47.49 -19.69
N ALA A 479 87.26 -47.12 -20.15
CA ALA A 479 87.47 -46.16 -21.24
C ALA A 479 87.41 -46.88 -22.59
N TYR A 480 86.88 -46.21 -23.62
CA TYR A 480 86.91 -46.72 -24.99
C TYR A 480 87.36 -45.64 -25.97
N CYS A 481 88.11 -46.08 -26.99
CA CYS A 481 88.55 -45.27 -28.12
C CYS A 481 87.85 -45.75 -29.38
N THR A 482 87.37 -44.83 -30.21
CA THR A 482 86.76 -45.15 -31.51
C THR A 482 87.66 -44.63 -32.62
N LEU A 483 88.48 -45.51 -33.21
CA LEU A 483 88.95 -45.36 -34.60
C LEU A 483 89.38 -46.72 -35.17
N ASN A 484 88.81 -47.05 -36.33
CA ASN A 484 89.12 -48.20 -37.17
C ASN A 484 90.59 -48.18 -37.61
N MET A 485 91.44 -48.97 -36.97
CA MET A 485 92.61 -49.59 -37.62
C MET A 485 92.84 -50.97 -37.00
N ALA A 486 92.91 -51.98 -37.86
CA ALA A 486 93.26 -53.34 -37.50
C ALA A 486 94.62 -53.38 -36.78
N GLY A 487 94.73 -54.14 -35.67
CA GLY A 487 96.02 -54.67 -35.24
C GLY A 487 96.52 -54.43 -33.82
N CYS A 488 95.77 -53.81 -32.90
CA CYS A 488 96.21 -53.72 -31.49
C CYS A 488 95.41 -54.67 -30.59
N ARG A 489 96.02 -55.81 -30.21
CA ARG A 489 95.56 -56.64 -29.08
C ARG A 489 96.13 -56.06 -27.79
N CYS A 490 95.27 -55.66 -26.86
CA CYS A 490 95.70 -55.39 -25.48
C CYS A 490 96.05 -56.72 -24.80
N ILE A 491 97.29 -56.85 -24.32
CA ILE A 491 97.75 -57.97 -23.50
C ILE A 491 97.39 -57.63 -22.04
N PRO A 492 96.62 -58.47 -21.32
CA PRO A 492 96.34 -58.23 -19.90
C PRO A 492 97.59 -58.48 -19.05
N THR A 493 97.92 -57.53 -18.17
CA THR A 493 98.87 -57.71 -17.06
C THR A 493 98.11 -57.92 -15.74
N PRO A 494 98.72 -58.56 -14.72
CA PRO A 494 97.99 -59.43 -13.79
C PRO A 494 97.11 -58.78 -12.71
N ASN A 495 96.89 -57.47 -12.70
CA ASN A 495 96.36 -56.78 -11.50
C ASN A 495 95.18 -55.82 -11.72
N THR A 496 94.35 -56.03 -12.75
CA THR A 496 93.07 -55.28 -12.86
C THR A 496 91.98 -56.14 -13.49
N CYS A 497 90.93 -56.40 -12.70
CA CYS A 497 89.64 -56.98 -13.12
C CYS A 497 88.78 -55.98 -13.88
#